data_AF-A0A937LWD4-F1
#
_entry.id   AF-A0A937LWD4-F1
#
_cell.length_a   1.000
_cell.length_b   1.000
_cell.length_c   1.000
_cell.angle_alpha   90.00
_cell.angle_beta   90.00
_cell.angle_gamma   90.00
#
_symmetry.space_group_name_H-M   'P 1'
#
loop_
_entity.id
_entity.type
_entity.pdbx_description
1 polymer ?
#
loop_
_entity_poly.entity_id
_entity_poly.type
_entity_poly.pdbx_seq_one_letter_code
_entity_poly.pdbx_strand_id
1 'polypeptide(L)'
;MKKLIVFMLIIPIYSFSQKKKTAFITYFVPISKDVKKNYSYTSNRGTGYEKYCSSLLLPSVVENNSSDSINSSFLTIESKQILFKNIFNKAKNGELVVYQHNDGKDFYGPAPDDTWLGKKQILKKQEVQRNISYLLELYARDKDGNLIFDDNGEHIYESYLLECNIDDFIGIKFYEEWTFNYKSLTVDKKILYYAPGIKLTNPITGLLDGIRFPFIVENKNLKTNQIIATDFYTNTDVFCNNETSNLWFSNNLEPSVKFPFIKEAMTNENNSFYECAPPYNKKISNIEALSYEASRDSIADSTEPAVDENANTIKIKYLEYYVQDEINSFGFLENWFFDDRASSFSKEVSGISLEVFNYSENLTEPIFLIKD
;
A
#
# COMPACT_ATOMS: atom_id res chain seq x y z
N MET A 1 70.51 -22.43 1.53
CA MET A 1 69.66 -21.60 2.42
C MET A 1 68.60 -20.93 1.57
N LYS A 2 67.34 -21.27 1.82
CA LYS A 2 66.14 -20.72 1.16
C LYS A 2 65.84 -19.33 1.73
N LYS A 3 65.33 -18.41 0.91
CA LYS A 3 64.27 -17.45 1.27
C LYS A 3 63.71 -16.82 -0.01
N LEU A 4 62.71 -17.51 -0.57
CA LEU A 4 61.75 -16.95 -1.51
C LEU A 4 60.76 -16.14 -0.66
N ILE A 5 60.72 -14.83 -0.83
CA ILE A 5 59.70 -13.99 -0.20
C ILE A 5 58.44 -14.12 -1.04
N VAL A 6 57.50 -14.95 -0.57
CA VAL A 6 56.13 -14.99 -1.08
C VAL A 6 55.42 -13.77 -0.50
N PHE A 7 55.23 -12.75 -1.33
CA PHE A 7 54.25 -11.70 -1.08
C PHE A 7 52.87 -12.37 -1.16
N MET A 8 52.32 -12.78 0.00
CA MET A 8 50.89 -13.03 0.11
C MET A 8 50.20 -11.69 -0.12
N LEU A 9 49.63 -11.54 -1.32
CA LEU A 9 48.47 -10.69 -1.55
C LEU A 9 47.38 -11.15 -0.58
N ILE A 10 47.35 -10.53 0.60
CA ILE A 10 46.14 -10.47 1.41
C ILE A 10 45.20 -9.57 0.63
N ILE A 11 44.52 -10.16 -0.36
CA ILE A 11 43.25 -9.58 -0.81
C ILE A 11 42.39 -9.64 0.45
N PRO A 12 41.96 -8.50 1.02
CA PRO A 12 40.90 -8.56 1.99
C PRO A 12 39.72 -9.20 1.24
N ILE A 13 39.45 -10.46 1.53
CA ILE A 13 38.13 -11.02 1.35
C ILE A 13 37.31 -10.18 2.31
N TYR A 14 36.84 -9.03 1.83
CA TYR A 14 35.66 -8.39 2.36
C TYR A 14 34.58 -9.43 2.17
N SER A 15 34.47 -10.31 3.16
CA SER A 15 33.24 -10.97 3.50
C SER A 15 32.27 -9.82 3.67
N PHE A 16 31.59 -9.47 2.57
CA PHE A 16 30.40 -8.66 2.59
C PHE A 16 29.46 -9.45 3.48
N SER A 17 29.52 -9.14 4.78
CA SER A 17 28.59 -9.58 5.79
C SER A 17 27.21 -9.49 5.17
N GLN A 18 26.48 -10.60 5.26
CA GLN A 18 25.09 -10.76 4.83
C GLN A 18 24.22 -9.74 5.57
N LYS A 19 24.33 -8.45 5.23
CA LYS A 19 23.54 -7.40 5.85
C LYS A 19 22.12 -7.55 5.33
N LYS A 20 21.35 -8.37 6.03
CA LYS A 20 19.89 -8.26 6.07
C LYS A 20 19.57 -6.78 6.25
N LYS A 21 18.77 -6.27 5.34
CA LYS A 21 18.43 -4.86 5.27
C LYS A 21 16.97 -4.70 5.61
N THR A 22 16.72 -3.82 6.57
CA THR A 22 15.41 -3.62 7.16
C THR A 22 14.83 -2.30 6.69
N ALA A 23 13.54 -2.30 6.32
CA ALA A 23 12.77 -1.10 6.02
C ALA A 23 11.51 -1.06 6.88
N PHE A 24 11.09 0.14 7.30
CA PHE A 24 9.86 0.31 8.07
C PHE A 24 8.80 0.94 7.18
N ILE A 25 7.73 0.22 6.87
CA ILE A 25 6.74 0.63 5.86
C ILE A 25 5.39 0.87 6.54
N THR A 26 4.69 1.92 6.11
CA THR A 26 3.30 2.17 6.49
C THR A 26 2.45 2.29 5.24
N TYR A 27 1.39 1.49 5.13
CA TYR A 27 0.51 1.53 3.97
C TYR A 27 -0.91 1.11 4.31
N PHE A 28 -1.87 1.65 3.56
CA PHE A 28 -3.29 1.29 3.68
C PHE A 28 -3.66 0.27 2.62
N VAL A 29 -4.33 -0.80 3.03
CA VAL A 29 -4.88 -1.82 2.13
C VAL A 29 -6.40 -1.71 2.13
N PRO A 30 -7.01 -1.29 1.02
CA PRO A 30 -8.46 -1.33 0.88
C PRO A 30 -8.93 -2.79 0.81
N ILE A 31 -9.96 -3.12 1.58
CA ILE A 31 -10.57 -4.46 1.58
C ILE A 31 -12.03 -4.41 1.13
N SER A 32 -12.64 -3.24 1.01
CA SER A 32 -14.01 -3.06 0.51
C SER A 32 -14.08 -2.65 -0.95
N LYS A 33 -15.04 -3.23 -1.70
CA LYS A 33 -15.38 -2.85 -3.08
C LYS A 33 -15.99 -1.46 -3.17
N ASP A 34 -16.53 -0.95 -2.07
CA ASP A 34 -17.03 0.42 -1.95
C ASP A 34 -15.91 1.44 -2.15
N VAL A 35 -14.65 1.01 -1.98
CA VAL A 35 -13.47 1.79 -2.32
C VAL A 35 -13.24 1.68 -3.85
N LYS A 36 -14.14 2.24 -4.66
CA LYS A 36 -13.75 2.67 -6.01
C LYS A 36 -12.75 3.81 -5.83
N LYS A 37 -11.60 3.77 -6.51
CA LYS A 37 -10.47 4.73 -6.40
C LYS A 37 -10.89 6.19 -6.64
N ASN A 38 -11.57 6.83 -5.69
CA ASN A 38 -11.88 8.26 -5.70
C ASN A 38 -12.25 8.72 -4.29
N TYR A 39 -11.27 9.16 -3.50
CA TYR A 39 -11.52 9.98 -2.31
C TYR A 39 -10.40 11.01 -2.12
N SER A 40 -10.81 12.22 -1.74
CA SER A 40 -10.05 13.48 -1.65
C SER A 40 -9.24 13.65 -0.36
N TYR A 41 -8.16 14.45 -0.44
CA TYR A 41 -7.44 15.04 0.70
C TYR A 41 -7.86 16.49 0.96
N THR A 42 -7.97 16.88 2.24
CA THR A 42 -7.91 18.30 2.65
C THR A 42 -6.55 18.59 3.27
N SER A 43 -5.82 19.53 2.67
CA SER A 43 -4.55 20.03 3.22
C SER A 43 -4.79 21.35 3.96
N ASN A 44 -4.03 21.58 5.04
CA ASN A 44 -3.73 22.95 5.44
C ASN A 44 -2.29 23.10 5.95
N ARG A 45 -1.52 23.82 5.13
CA ARG A 45 -0.31 24.62 5.39
C ARG A 45 0.97 23.92 5.85
N GLY A 46 1.87 23.77 4.87
CA GLY A 46 3.29 24.11 4.99
C GLY A 46 4.18 22.98 5.50
N THR A 47 4.76 22.25 4.56
CA THR A 47 5.67 21.09 4.73
C THR A 47 5.08 19.93 5.53
N GLY A 48 4.49 18.98 4.81
CA GLY A 48 4.10 17.65 5.26
C GLY A 48 4.58 16.63 4.23
N TYR A 49 5.08 15.48 4.70
CA TYR A 49 5.42 14.34 3.84
C TYR A 49 4.23 13.39 3.80
N GLU A 50 3.63 13.22 2.63
CA GLU A 50 2.56 12.26 2.38
C GLU A 50 2.88 11.55 1.07
N LYS A 51 3.07 10.22 1.10
CA LYS A 51 3.07 9.40 -0.12
C LYS A 51 2.49 8.02 0.18
N TYR A 52 1.43 7.72 -0.56
CA TYR A 52 0.47 6.63 -0.37
C TYR A 52 0.88 5.38 -1.17
N CYS A 53 0.41 4.21 -0.72
CA CYS A 53 0.20 3.05 -1.60
C CYS A 53 -1.23 3.16 -2.15
N SER A 54 -1.36 3.05 -3.48
CA SER A 54 -2.52 3.41 -4.29
C SER A 54 -2.71 4.92 -4.42
N SER A 55 -2.54 5.41 -5.65
CA SER A 55 -2.92 6.75 -6.07
C SER A 55 -4.38 7.06 -5.73
N LEU A 56 -4.58 7.90 -4.71
CA LEU A 56 -5.84 8.60 -4.45
C LEU A 56 -5.66 10.04 -4.98
N LEU A 57 -6.05 10.26 -6.23
CA LEU A 57 -6.06 11.58 -6.86
C LEU A 57 -7.41 12.27 -6.64
N LEU A 58 -7.40 13.59 -6.46
CA LEU A 58 -8.60 14.44 -6.40
C LEU A 58 -9.36 14.42 -7.74
N PRO A 59 -10.68 14.65 -7.72
CA PRO A 59 -11.50 14.75 -8.92
C PRO A 59 -11.29 16.11 -9.56
N SER A 60 -10.55 16.12 -10.67
CA SER A 60 -10.85 17.07 -11.73
C SER A 60 -10.57 16.39 -13.05
N VAL A 61 -11.66 16.00 -13.74
CA VAL A 61 -11.68 15.50 -15.12
C VAL A 61 -11.11 14.06 -15.16
N VAL A 62 -11.90 12.98 -15.21
CA VAL A 62 -12.76 12.54 -16.32
C VAL A 62 -13.75 11.50 -15.77
N GLU A 63 -15.05 11.76 -15.85
CA GLU A 63 -16.01 10.67 -16.06
C GLU A 63 -15.68 10.07 -17.42
N ASN A 64 -15.08 8.87 -17.45
CA ASN A 64 -15.18 7.90 -18.55
C ASN A 64 -14.16 6.77 -18.34
N ASN A 65 -14.69 5.57 -18.09
CA ASN A 65 -14.20 4.30 -18.65
C ASN A 65 -12.68 4.03 -18.61
N SER A 66 -12.03 4.12 -17.45
CA SER A 66 -10.85 3.28 -17.23
C SER A 66 -11.29 1.99 -16.54
N SER A 67 -11.07 0.87 -17.22
CA SER A 67 -11.14 -0.47 -16.65
C SER A 67 -10.04 -0.61 -15.60
N ASP A 68 -10.29 -0.12 -14.38
CA ASP A 68 -9.44 -0.31 -13.19
C ASP A 68 -9.47 -1.78 -12.70
N SER A 69 -9.50 -2.73 -13.63
CA SER A 69 -9.56 -4.17 -13.39
C SER A 69 -8.18 -4.81 -13.20
N ILE A 70 -7.12 -4.02 -13.00
CA ILE A 70 -5.79 -4.58 -12.74
C ILE A 70 -5.68 -4.86 -11.23
N ASN A 71 -6.15 -6.06 -10.86
CA ASN A 71 -5.79 -6.80 -9.64
C ASN A 71 -6.07 -6.18 -8.26
N SER A 72 -7.21 -5.53 -8.04
CA SER A 72 -7.64 -5.29 -6.67
C SER A 72 -8.18 -6.58 -6.04
N SER A 73 -7.30 -7.34 -5.37
CA SER A 73 -7.74 -8.42 -4.49
C SER A 73 -8.53 -7.79 -3.33
N PHE A 74 -9.72 -8.29 -3.05
CA PHE A 74 -10.54 -7.88 -1.91
C PHE A 74 -10.76 -9.04 -0.97
N LEU A 75 -10.86 -8.77 0.34
CA LEU A 75 -11.22 -9.80 1.30
C LEU A 75 -12.66 -10.28 1.08
N THR A 76 -12.90 -11.57 1.32
CA THR A 76 -14.26 -12.14 1.35
C THR A 76 -15.07 -11.49 2.47
N ILE A 77 -16.40 -11.54 2.36
CA ILE A 77 -17.31 -11.04 3.41
C ILE A 77 -17.04 -11.76 4.73
N GLU A 78 -16.79 -13.07 4.69
CA GLU A 78 -16.45 -13.88 5.87
C GLU A 78 -15.17 -13.39 6.56
N SER A 79 -14.09 -13.18 5.79
CA SER A 79 -12.84 -12.64 6.34
C SER A 79 -13.04 -11.26 6.96
N LYS A 80 -13.84 -10.38 6.33
CA LYS A 80 -14.19 -9.07 6.91
C LYS A 80 -14.96 -9.20 8.22
N GLN A 81 -15.90 -10.14 8.31
CA GLN A 81 -16.68 -10.38 9.52
C GLN A 81 -15.78 -10.85 10.67
N ILE A 82 -14.87 -11.78 10.38
CA ILE A 82 -13.88 -12.27 11.35
C ILE A 82 -13.04 -11.10 11.88
N LEU A 83 -12.49 -10.28 10.98
CA LEU A 83 -11.65 -9.15 11.34
C LEU A 83 -12.42 -8.09 12.12
N PHE A 84 -13.58 -7.67 11.62
CA PHE A 84 -14.41 -6.66 12.26
C PHE A 84 -14.78 -7.07 13.69
N LYS A 85 -15.29 -8.30 13.86
CA LYS A 85 -15.67 -8.83 15.17
C LYS A 85 -14.48 -8.89 16.13
N ASN A 86 -13.33 -9.37 15.68
CA ASN A 86 -12.18 -9.55 16.55
C ASN A 86 -11.42 -8.26 16.86
N ILE A 87 -11.52 -7.24 16.00
CA ILE A 87 -10.85 -5.96 16.24
C ILE A 87 -11.78 -5.01 17.00
N PHE A 88 -12.96 -4.71 16.45
CA PHE A 88 -13.86 -3.69 17.00
C PHE A 88 -14.55 -4.15 18.27
N ASN A 89 -15.16 -5.35 18.29
CA ASN A 89 -15.89 -5.79 19.49
C ASN A 89 -14.94 -6.04 20.66
N LYS A 90 -13.77 -6.62 20.40
CA LYS A 90 -12.77 -6.82 21.46
C LYS A 90 -12.21 -5.50 22.00
N ALA A 91 -11.91 -4.53 21.14
CA ALA A 91 -11.51 -3.20 21.58
C ALA A 91 -12.61 -2.52 22.40
N LYS A 92 -13.86 -2.55 21.92
CA LYS A 92 -15.04 -2.04 22.63
C LYS A 92 -15.23 -2.70 23.99
N ASN A 93 -14.94 -3.99 24.12
CA ASN A 93 -15.10 -4.71 25.37
C ASN A 93 -13.96 -4.48 26.37
N GLY A 94 -12.83 -3.90 25.92
CA GLY A 94 -11.61 -3.76 26.72
C GLY A 94 -10.74 -5.02 26.71
N GLU A 95 -10.98 -5.94 25.79
CA GLU A 95 -10.19 -7.16 25.59
C GLU A 95 -8.90 -6.88 24.78
N LEU A 96 -8.84 -5.75 24.07
CA LEU A 96 -7.64 -5.26 23.40
C LEU A 96 -7.15 -3.97 24.04
N VAL A 97 -5.84 -3.90 24.26
CA VAL A 97 -5.15 -2.64 24.52
C VAL A 97 -4.99 -1.94 23.18
N VAL A 98 -5.61 -0.78 23.03
CA VAL A 98 -5.55 0.01 21.81
C VAL A 98 -5.04 1.40 22.11
N TYR A 99 -4.32 1.97 21.16
CA TYR A 99 -3.68 3.27 21.28
C TYR A 99 -4.42 4.32 20.46
N GLN A 100 -4.33 5.57 20.88
CA GLN A 100 -4.87 6.70 20.14
C GLN A 100 -4.22 6.80 18.76
N HIS A 101 -5.05 6.94 17.72
CA HIS A 101 -4.60 7.37 16.40
C HIS A 101 -4.63 8.89 16.32
N ASN A 102 -3.64 9.52 15.68
CA ASN A 102 -3.62 10.96 15.46
C ASN A 102 -3.29 11.24 13.99
N ASP A 103 -4.19 11.97 13.30
CA ASP A 103 -4.16 12.24 11.87
C ASP A 103 -3.37 13.53 11.50
N GLY A 104 -2.47 13.99 12.38
CA GLY A 104 -1.67 15.22 12.18
C GLY A 104 -0.29 15.00 11.53
N LYS A 105 0.49 16.10 11.38
CA LYS A 105 1.89 16.09 10.89
C LYS A 105 2.85 15.24 11.73
N ASP A 106 2.43 14.91 12.94
CA ASP A 106 3.16 14.02 13.83
C ASP A 106 2.61 12.61 13.62
N PHE A 107 3.39 11.81 12.90
CA PHE A 107 3.26 10.36 12.82
C PHE A 107 3.25 9.76 14.24
N TYR A 108 2.38 8.78 14.53
CA TYR A 108 2.43 8.01 15.78
C TYR A 108 2.46 6.51 15.44
N GLY A 109 3.55 6.10 14.80
CA GLY A 109 3.94 4.70 14.60
C GLY A 109 5.41 4.52 15.04
N PRO A 110 5.94 3.29 15.03
CA PRO A 110 7.37 3.07 15.22
C PRO A 110 8.12 3.79 14.10
N ALA A 111 9.01 4.70 14.47
CA ALA A 111 9.99 5.24 13.54
C ALA A 111 11.02 4.13 13.19
N PRO A 112 11.79 4.31 12.11
CA PRO A 112 12.83 3.35 11.70
C PRO A 112 13.89 2.99 12.75
N ASP A 113 14.00 3.77 13.82
CA ASP A 113 14.89 3.55 14.96
C ASP A 113 14.18 2.98 16.20
N ASP A 114 12.94 2.48 16.03
CA ASP A 114 12.08 1.95 17.08
C ASP A 114 11.65 3.01 18.12
N THR A 115 11.93 4.30 17.85
CA THR A 115 11.41 5.40 18.67
C THR A 115 9.99 5.76 18.25
N TRP A 116 9.13 6.03 19.23
CA TRP A 116 7.80 6.54 18.95
C TRP A 116 7.90 8.04 18.68
N LEU A 117 7.38 8.47 17.53
CA LEU A 117 7.03 9.87 17.37
C LEU A 117 5.81 10.12 18.27
N GLY A 118 6.04 10.78 19.41
CA GLY A 118 5.04 11.08 20.44
C GLY A 118 4.89 10.03 21.56
N LYS A 119 3.97 10.29 22.49
CA LYS A 119 3.70 9.40 23.64
C LYS A 119 2.59 8.41 23.29
N LYS A 120 2.84 7.10 23.46
CA LYS A 120 1.80 6.06 23.45
C LYS A 120 0.70 6.42 24.44
N GLN A 121 -0.50 6.74 23.95
CA GLN A 121 -1.68 6.94 24.78
C GLN A 121 -2.65 5.77 24.60
N ILE A 122 -2.84 4.99 25.67
CA ILE A 122 -3.83 3.92 25.69
C ILE A 122 -5.22 4.54 25.81
N LEU A 123 -6.14 4.15 24.92
CA LEU A 123 -7.53 4.60 24.98
C LEU A 123 -8.31 3.84 26.05
N LYS A 124 -9.15 4.56 26.77
CA LYS A 124 -10.15 3.98 27.67
C LYS A 124 -11.32 3.43 26.86
N LYS A 125 -12.02 2.44 27.42
CA LYS A 125 -13.20 1.80 26.79
C LYS A 125 -14.25 2.79 26.24
N GLN A 126 -14.54 3.85 26.99
CA GLN A 126 -15.50 4.88 26.57
C GLN A 126 -15.01 5.70 25.37
N GLU A 127 -13.70 5.96 25.30
CA GLU A 127 -13.07 6.67 24.18
C GLU A 127 -13.07 5.78 22.93
N VAL A 128 -12.79 4.48 23.10
CA VAL A 128 -12.93 3.50 22.00
C VAL A 128 -14.35 3.51 21.46
N GLN A 129 -15.36 3.40 22.33
CA GLN A 129 -16.77 3.41 21.91
C GLN A 129 -17.13 4.68 21.14
N ARG A 130 -16.67 5.85 21.60
CA ARG A 130 -16.88 7.12 20.88
C ARG A 130 -16.19 7.14 19.52
N ASN A 131 -14.97 6.61 19.42
CA ASN A 131 -14.19 6.63 18.19
C ASN A 131 -14.72 5.67 17.12
N ILE A 132 -15.41 4.60 17.52
CA ILE A 132 -16.09 3.65 16.63
C ILE A 132 -17.55 4.03 16.37
N SER A 133 -17.87 5.31 16.48
CA SER A 133 -19.19 5.84 16.20
C SER A 133 -19.12 7.08 15.32
N TYR A 134 -20.23 7.38 14.65
CA TYR A 134 -20.46 8.63 13.93
C TYR A 134 -21.50 9.46 14.66
N LEU A 135 -21.34 10.78 14.57
CA LEU A 135 -22.39 11.71 14.94
C LEU A 135 -23.35 11.80 13.74
N LEU A 136 -24.63 11.52 13.96
CA LEU A 136 -25.69 11.77 13.00
C LEU A 136 -26.53 12.93 13.51
N GLU A 137 -26.63 14.01 12.74
CA GLU A 137 -27.47 15.14 13.08
C GLU A 137 -28.74 15.09 12.24
N LEU A 138 -29.88 15.01 12.92
CA LEU A 138 -31.20 15.01 12.29
C LEU A 138 -31.97 16.24 12.72
N TYR A 139 -32.83 16.76 11.85
CA TYR A 139 -33.75 17.81 12.26
C TYR A 139 -34.65 17.32 13.39
N ALA A 140 -34.68 18.08 14.48
CA ALA A 140 -35.55 17.83 15.61
C ALA A 140 -37.02 17.91 15.15
N ARG A 141 -37.83 16.96 15.60
CA ARG A 141 -39.27 16.90 15.28
C ARG A 141 -40.09 16.89 16.55
N ASP A 142 -41.20 17.63 16.55
CA ASP A 142 -42.17 17.56 17.63
C ASP A 142 -42.93 16.22 17.62
N LYS A 143 -43.79 16.02 18.62
CA LYS A 143 -44.64 14.82 18.76
C LYS A 143 -45.54 14.55 17.55
N ASP A 144 -45.79 15.56 16.72
CA ASP A 144 -46.67 15.51 15.55
C ASP A 144 -45.84 15.38 14.24
N GLY A 145 -44.51 15.35 14.33
CA GLY A 145 -43.57 15.17 13.22
C GLY A 145 -43.10 16.46 12.56
N ASN A 146 -43.50 17.64 13.06
CA ASN A 146 -43.13 18.93 12.48
C ASN A 146 -41.72 19.34 12.91
N LEU A 147 -40.98 20.03 12.03
CA LEU A 147 -39.65 20.54 12.32
C LEU A 147 -39.70 21.57 13.44
N ILE A 148 -38.77 21.46 14.39
CA ILE A 148 -38.63 22.42 15.49
C ILE A 148 -37.61 23.49 15.08
N PHE A 149 -37.94 24.74 15.40
CA PHE A 149 -37.09 25.90 15.17
C PHE A 149 -36.75 26.59 16.49
N ASP A 150 -35.60 27.24 16.55
CA ASP A 150 -35.21 28.10 17.67
C ASP A 150 -35.93 29.46 17.61
N ASP A 151 -35.67 30.32 18.61
CA ASP A 151 -36.29 31.65 18.70
C ASP A 151 -35.89 32.60 17.56
N ASN A 152 -34.85 32.27 16.78
CA ASN A 152 -34.40 33.02 15.60
C ASN A 152 -34.96 32.45 14.29
N GLY A 153 -35.71 31.35 14.35
CA GLY A 153 -36.23 30.65 13.18
C GLY A 153 -35.21 29.71 12.51
N GLU A 154 -34.10 29.38 13.17
CA GLU A 154 -33.14 28.38 12.71
C GLU A 154 -33.58 26.97 13.13
N HIS A 155 -33.24 25.96 12.32
CA HIS A 155 -33.58 24.58 12.63
C HIS A 155 -32.85 24.06 13.87
N ILE A 156 -33.57 23.39 14.77
CA ILE A 156 -32.95 22.63 15.87
C ILE A 156 -32.56 21.24 15.37
N TYR A 157 -31.37 20.78 15.76
CA TYR A 157 -30.85 19.45 15.43
C TYR A 157 -30.79 18.57 16.68
N GLU A 158 -31.10 17.29 16.50
CA GLU A 158 -30.81 16.23 17.45
C GLU A 158 -29.61 15.42 16.96
N SER A 159 -28.62 15.24 17.85
CA SER A 159 -27.42 14.48 17.54
C SER A 159 -27.48 13.08 18.13
N TYR A 160 -27.30 12.08 17.27
CA TYR A 160 -27.29 10.66 17.62
C TYR A 160 -25.89 10.09 17.45
N LEU A 161 -25.45 9.26 18.38
CA LEU A 161 -24.20 8.52 18.25
C LEU A 161 -24.51 7.13 17.68
N LEU A 162 -24.18 6.90 16.40
CA LEU A 162 -24.39 5.62 15.73
C LEU A 162 -23.10 4.82 15.71
N GLU A 163 -23.12 3.59 16.24
CA GLU A 163 -21.97 2.70 16.17
C GLU A 163 -21.70 2.22 14.74
N CYS A 164 -20.41 2.12 14.40
CA CYS A 164 -19.97 1.57 13.12
C CYS A 164 -20.40 0.10 13.00
N ASN A 165 -20.72 -0.31 11.79
CA ASN A 165 -20.96 -1.70 11.43
C ASN A 165 -19.87 -2.22 10.47
N ILE A 166 -20.03 -3.47 10.03
CA ILE A 166 -19.06 -4.10 9.13
C ILE A 166 -18.91 -3.38 7.78
N ASP A 167 -19.97 -2.80 7.26
CA ASP A 167 -19.97 -2.10 5.97
C ASP A 167 -19.23 -0.75 6.06
N ASP A 168 -19.02 -0.24 7.27
CA ASP A 168 -18.17 0.92 7.51
C ASP A 168 -16.68 0.57 7.47
N PHE A 169 -16.31 -0.71 7.63
CA PHE A 169 -14.93 -1.16 7.64
C PHE A 169 -14.40 -1.33 6.22
N ILE A 170 -13.51 -0.42 5.81
CA ILE A 170 -13.08 -0.27 4.41
C ILE A 170 -11.66 -0.73 4.14
N GLY A 171 -10.83 -0.90 5.17
CA GLY A 171 -9.45 -1.36 4.98
C GLY A 171 -8.65 -1.43 6.27
N ILE A 172 -7.38 -1.76 6.12
CA ILE A 172 -6.44 -1.86 7.24
C ILE A 172 -5.16 -1.12 6.85
N LYS A 173 -4.71 -0.25 7.74
CA LYS A 173 -3.38 0.35 7.65
C LYS A 173 -2.40 -0.52 8.43
N PHE A 174 -1.35 -1.00 7.78
CA PHE A 174 -0.30 -1.78 8.41
C PHE A 174 0.93 -0.91 8.64
N TYR A 175 1.60 -1.17 9.76
CA TYR A 175 2.91 -0.64 10.11
C TYR A 175 3.85 -1.83 10.22
N GLU A 176 4.79 -1.96 9.29
CA GLU A 176 5.54 -3.19 9.07
C GLU A 176 7.05 -2.95 9.06
N GLU A 177 7.78 -3.98 9.45
CA GLU A 177 9.22 -4.12 9.30
C GLU A 177 9.49 -5.16 8.21
N TRP A 178 10.19 -4.76 7.15
CA TRP A 178 10.49 -5.61 6.01
C TRP A 178 11.97 -5.92 5.96
N THR A 179 12.31 -7.21 5.89
CA THR A 179 13.69 -7.64 5.70
C THR A 179 13.88 -8.22 4.32
N PHE A 180 14.81 -7.65 3.55
CA PHE A 180 15.09 -8.09 2.18
C PHE A 180 16.31 -9.01 2.14
N ASN A 181 16.18 -10.10 1.38
CA ASN A 181 17.31 -10.92 0.97
C ASN A 181 17.36 -10.95 -0.56
N TYR A 182 18.23 -10.11 -1.13
CA TYR A 182 18.37 -9.98 -2.58
C TYR A 182 18.86 -11.27 -3.24
N LYS A 183 19.66 -12.11 -2.57
CA LYS A 183 20.21 -13.34 -3.17
C LYS A 183 19.16 -14.41 -3.41
N SER A 184 18.21 -14.53 -2.49
CA SER A 184 17.07 -15.44 -2.64
C SER A 184 15.82 -14.76 -3.17
N LEU A 185 15.88 -13.45 -3.45
CA LEU A 185 14.73 -12.64 -3.85
C LEU A 185 13.52 -12.77 -2.91
N THR A 186 13.77 -12.95 -1.62
CA THR A 186 12.71 -13.11 -0.60
C THR A 186 12.56 -11.84 0.24
N VAL A 187 11.34 -11.58 0.69
CA VAL A 187 11.01 -10.47 1.59
C VAL A 187 10.24 -11.01 2.80
N ASP A 188 10.82 -10.86 3.99
CA ASP A 188 10.14 -11.18 5.25
C ASP A 188 9.42 -9.93 5.75
N LYS A 189 8.09 -10.00 5.89
CA LYS A 189 7.27 -8.91 6.42
C LYS A 189 6.80 -9.21 7.84
N LYS A 190 7.15 -8.34 8.78
CA LYS A 190 6.71 -8.41 10.18
C LYS A 190 5.81 -7.23 10.48
N ILE A 191 4.56 -7.50 10.86
CA ILE A 191 3.61 -6.44 11.20
C ILE A 191 3.89 -6.02 12.64
N LEU A 192 4.22 -4.75 12.86
CA LEU A 192 4.45 -4.19 14.18
C LEU A 192 3.13 -3.71 14.79
N TYR A 193 2.33 -3.01 14.00
CA TYR A 193 1.04 -2.46 14.38
C TYR A 193 0.07 -2.49 13.20
N TYR A 194 -1.21 -2.36 13.49
CA TYR A 194 -2.22 -2.14 12.47
C TYR A 194 -3.32 -1.20 12.98
N ALA A 195 -3.98 -0.49 12.07
CA ALA A 195 -5.09 0.39 12.37
C ALA A 195 -6.27 0.07 11.42
N PRO A 196 -7.45 -0.30 11.94
CA PRO A 196 -8.61 -0.54 11.10
C PRO A 196 -9.14 0.79 10.53
N GLY A 197 -9.33 0.87 9.22
CA GLY A 197 -9.88 2.04 8.55
C GLY A 197 -11.38 1.92 8.40
N ILE A 198 -12.10 2.97 8.82
CA ILE A 198 -13.54 3.10 8.65
C ILE A 198 -13.90 4.31 7.79
N LYS A 199 -15.07 4.28 7.16
CA LYS A 199 -15.62 5.41 6.39
C LYS A 199 -15.63 6.67 7.27
N LEU A 200 -15.23 7.82 6.74
CA LEU A 200 -15.49 9.11 7.39
C LEU A 200 -16.64 9.76 6.65
N THR A 201 -17.84 9.72 7.20
CA THR A 201 -19.02 10.35 6.59
C THR A 201 -19.26 11.73 7.16
N ASN A 202 -19.64 12.66 6.29
CA ASN A 202 -20.10 13.97 6.68
C ASN A 202 -21.40 13.83 7.49
N PRO A 203 -21.46 14.34 8.72
CA PRO A 203 -22.63 14.18 9.58
C PRO A 203 -23.88 14.90 9.05
N ILE A 204 -23.71 15.91 8.18
CA ILE A 204 -24.79 16.73 7.63
C ILE A 204 -25.23 16.19 6.26
N THR A 205 -24.28 15.92 5.35
CA THR A 205 -24.61 15.53 3.98
C THR A 205 -24.76 14.01 3.80
N GLY A 206 -24.25 13.21 4.75
CA GLY A 206 -24.16 11.75 4.63
C GLY A 206 -23.17 11.27 3.57
N LEU A 207 -22.45 12.17 2.91
CA LEU A 207 -21.45 11.83 1.91
C LEU A 207 -20.16 11.33 2.56
N LEU A 208 -19.40 10.52 1.83
CA LEU A 208 -18.12 10.00 2.28
C LEU A 208 -17.02 11.05 2.06
N ASP A 209 -16.49 11.60 3.15
CA ASP A 209 -15.45 12.63 3.17
C ASP A 209 -14.03 12.04 3.20
N GLY A 210 -13.88 10.78 3.62
CA GLY A 210 -12.58 10.10 3.61
C GLY A 210 -12.51 8.83 4.45
N ILE A 211 -11.35 8.61 5.07
CA ILE A 211 -11.07 7.44 5.92
C ILE A 211 -10.68 7.95 7.30
N ARG A 212 -11.17 7.29 8.35
CA ARG A 212 -10.76 7.53 9.73
C ARG A 212 -10.19 6.25 10.32
N PHE A 213 -9.14 6.38 11.13
CA PHE A 213 -8.61 5.28 11.93
C PHE A 213 -8.96 5.54 13.40
N PRO A 214 -9.86 4.76 14.02
CA PRO A 214 -10.35 5.05 15.37
C PRO A 214 -9.30 4.78 16.44
N PHE A 215 -8.34 3.88 16.18
CA PHE A 215 -7.28 3.48 17.08
C PHE A 215 -6.20 2.66 16.36
N ILE A 216 -5.09 2.41 17.04
CA ILE A 216 -3.98 1.53 16.62
C ILE A 216 -3.92 0.32 17.54
N VAL A 217 -3.64 -0.86 17.00
CA VAL A 217 -3.43 -2.10 17.75
C VAL A 217 -1.99 -2.59 17.58
N GLU A 218 -1.37 -2.99 18.67
CA GLU A 218 -0.05 -3.63 18.66
C GLU A 218 -0.16 -5.09 18.25
N ASN A 219 0.67 -5.47 17.27
CA ASN A 219 0.63 -6.79 16.70
C ASN A 219 1.56 -7.74 17.46
N LYS A 220 1.02 -8.89 17.89
CA LYS A 220 1.79 -9.89 18.65
C LYS A 220 2.62 -10.83 17.76
N ASN A 221 2.48 -10.76 16.44
CA ASN A 221 3.16 -11.59 15.45
C ASN A 221 3.04 -13.11 15.73
N LEU A 222 1.88 -13.55 16.22
CA LEU A 222 1.65 -14.98 16.44
C LEU A 222 1.35 -15.64 15.09
N LYS A 223 2.17 -16.63 14.71
CA LYS A 223 1.91 -17.46 13.53
C LYS A 223 0.72 -18.37 13.83
N THR A 224 -0.41 -18.11 13.17
CA THR A 224 -1.58 -18.99 13.18
C THR A 224 -1.91 -19.47 11.79
N ASN A 225 -2.74 -20.51 11.72
CA ASN A 225 -3.12 -21.14 10.47
C ASN A 225 -4.46 -20.63 9.91
N GLN A 226 -5.13 -19.67 10.56
CA GLN A 226 -6.37 -19.12 10.02
C GLN A 226 -6.05 -18.14 8.89
N ILE A 227 -6.13 -18.65 7.67
CA ILE A 227 -5.96 -17.85 6.45
C ILE A 227 -7.21 -16.98 6.25
N ILE A 228 -6.99 -15.68 6.11
CA ILE A 228 -8.05 -14.70 5.81
C ILE A 228 -7.95 -14.14 4.39
N ALA A 229 -6.80 -14.33 3.73
CA ALA A 229 -6.59 -14.00 2.33
C ALA A 229 -5.53 -14.94 1.74
N THR A 230 -5.77 -15.41 0.52
CA THR A 230 -4.84 -16.26 -0.25
C THR A 230 -4.55 -15.57 -1.56
N ASP A 231 -3.29 -15.61 -2.00
CA ASP A 231 -2.86 -14.99 -3.26
C ASP A 231 -3.33 -13.53 -3.37
N PHE A 232 -3.30 -12.82 -2.23
CA PHE A 232 -3.74 -11.45 -2.12
C PHE A 232 -2.64 -10.53 -2.62
N TYR A 233 -2.90 -9.82 -3.71
CA TYR A 233 -1.93 -8.92 -4.30
C TYR A 233 -1.95 -7.58 -3.58
N THR A 234 -0.83 -7.21 -2.97
CA THR A 234 -0.60 -5.85 -2.47
C THR A 234 0.45 -5.17 -3.32
N ASN A 235 0.10 -4.04 -3.90
CA ASN A 235 1.08 -3.12 -4.45
C ASN A 235 1.55 -2.20 -3.33
N THR A 236 2.86 -2.01 -3.27
CA THR A 236 3.39 -0.87 -2.54
C THR A 236 4.18 0.03 -3.48
N ASP A 237 3.76 1.28 -3.53
CA ASP A 237 4.40 2.40 -4.22
C ASP A 237 5.71 2.82 -3.48
N VAL A 238 6.49 1.82 -3.05
CA VAL A 238 7.65 1.90 -2.16
C VAL A 238 8.91 2.33 -2.90
N PHE A 239 8.90 2.63 -4.21
CA PHE A 239 10.10 3.13 -4.88
C PHE A 239 9.85 4.36 -5.77
N CYS A 240 8.75 5.08 -5.56
CA CYS A 240 8.34 6.16 -6.45
C CYS A 240 9.32 7.34 -6.42
N ASN A 241 10.10 7.47 -7.49
CA ASN A 241 10.93 8.61 -7.84
C ASN A 241 10.17 9.45 -8.89
N ASN A 242 9.69 10.63 -8.51
CA ASN A 242 9.10 11.60 -9.46
C ASN A 242 10.08 12.74 -9.73
N GLU A 243 11.38 12.45 -9.81
CA GLU A 243 12.51 13.37 -9.70
C GLU A 243 13.13 13.32 -8.30
N THR A 244 14.46 13.28 -8.29
CA THR A 244 15.34 13.18 -7.12
C THR A 244 15.02 14.19 -6.01
N SER A 245 14.18 13.81 -5.04
CA SER A 245 14.23 14.24 -3.62
C SER A 245 13.04 13.71 -2.81
N ASN A 246 12.86 12.41 -2.72
CA ASN A 246 11.95 11.84 -1.73
C ASN A 246 12.75 11.49 -0.47
N LEU A 247 12.85 12.47 0.43
CA LEU A 247 13.70 12.47 1.63
C LEU A 247 13.46 11.26 2.55
N TRP A 248 12.30 10.61 2.48
CA TRP A 248 12.04 9.41 3.26
C TRP A 248 12.91 8.23 2.79
N PHE A 249 13.12 8.02 1.49
CA PHE A 249 13.95 6.91 1.00
C PHE A 249 15.44 7.16 1.18
N SER A 250 15.92 8.36 0.88
CA SER A 250 17.31 8.73 1.17
C SER A 250 17.67 8.56 2.64
N ASN A 251 16.68 8.61 3.54
CA ASN A 251 16.87 8.50 4.98
C ASN A 251 16.50 7.12 5.57
N ASN A 252 15.73 6.27 4.87
CA ASN A 252 15.16 5.04 5.47
C ASN A 252 15.38 3.73 4.69
N LEU A 253 15.82 3.80 3.43
CA LEU A 253 16.18 2.62 2.63
C LEU A 253 17.41 2.98 1.80
N GLU A 254 18.60 2.55 2.24
CA GLU A 254 19.83 2.89 1.53
C GLU A 254 19.74 2.43 0.05
N PRO A 255 20.17 3.25 -0.93
CA PRO A 255 20.28 2.85 -2.35
C PRO A 255 21.04 1.52 -2.54
N SER A 256 21.93 1.21 -1.61
CA SER A 256 22.67 -0.05 -1.52
C SER A 256 21.78 -1.30 -1.30
N VAL A 257 20.47 -1.15 -0.99
CA VAL A 257 19.46 -2.23 -0.86
C VAL A 257 18.65 -2.39 -2.15
N LYS A 258 18.15 -1.28 -2.70
CA LYS A 258 17.25 -1.24 -3.87
C LYS A 258 17.90 -1.87 -5.10
N PHE A 259 19.07 -1.36 -5.48
CA PHE A 259 19.70 -1.74 -6.75
C PHE A 259 20.14 -3.21 -6.80
N PRO A 260 20.73 -3.80 -5.72
CA PRO A 260 21.05 -5.23 -5.74
C PRO A 260 19.82 -6.13 -5.88
N PHE A 261 18.69 -5.78 -5.25
CA PHE A 261 17.46 -6.57 -5.33
C PHE A 261 16.87 -6.56 -6.75
N ILE A 262 16.70 -5.38 -7.35
CA ILE A 262 16.18 -5.23 -8.73
C ILE A 262 17.11 -5.89 -9.73
N LYS A 263 18.43 -5.69 -9.57
CA LYS A 263 19.43 -6.33 -10.42
C LYS A 263 19.34 -7.84 -10.37
N GLU A 264 19.28 -8.43 -9.18
CA GLU A 264 19.16 -9.89 -9.05
C GLU A 264 17.84 -10.40 -9.64
N ALA A 265 16.74 -9.68 -9.43
CA ALA A 265 15.42 -10.01 -9.98
C ALA A 265 15.40 -10.05 -11.52
N MET A 266 16.12 -9.14 -12.18
CA MET A 266 16.18 -9.05 -13.65
C MET A 266 17.25 -9.94 -14.27
N THR A 267 18.34 -10.24 -13.57
CA THR A 267 19.53 -10.89 -14.19
C THR A 267 19.77 -12.34 -13.77
N ASN A 268 19.10 -12.84 -12.73
CA ASN A 268 19.30 -14.22 -12.29
C ASN A 268 18.59 -15.20 -13.23
N GLU A 269 19.39 -16.02 -13.93
CA GLU A 269 18.92 -16.99 -14.93
C GLU A 269 18.02 -18.10 -14.35
N ASN A 270 18.04 -18.32 -13.03
CA ASN A 270 17.21 -19.33 -12.38
C ASN A 270 15.81 -18.82 -12.04
N ASN A 271 15.54 -17.51 -12.22
CA ASN A 271 14.23 -16.95 -11.92
C ASN A 271 13.17 -17.54 -12.86
N SER A 272 12.02 -17.88 -12.29
CA SER A 272 10.82 -18.18 -13.05
C SER A 272 9.89 -16.98 -13.03
N PHE A 273 9.53 -16.50 -14.21
CA PHE A 273 8.65 -15.34 -14.39
C PHE A 273 7.23 -15.79 -14.70
N TYR A 274 6.25 -15.10 -14.12
CA TYR A 274 4.83 -15.39 -14.27
C TYR A 274 4.06 -14.12 -14.62
N GLU A 275 2.89 -14.29 -15.26
CA GLU A 275 1.95 -13.19 -15.45
C GLU A 275 1.47 -12.63 -14.11
N CYS A 276 1.32 -11.31 -14.04
CA CYS A 276 0.79 -10.61 -12.87
C CYS A 276 -0.74 -10.68 -12.76
N ALA A 277 -1.40 -11.61 -13.44
CA ALA A 277 -2.85 -11.78 -13.37
C ALA A 277 -3.21 -13.07 -12.62
N PRO A 278 -4.27 -13.07 -11.77
CA PRO A 278 -4.82 -14.30 -11.21
C PRO A 278 -5.10 -15.32 -12.31
N PRO A 279 -4.79 -16.62 -12.09
CA PRO A 279 -4.40 -17.24 -10.82
C PRO A 279 -2.88 -17.31 -10.55
N TYR A 280 -2.07 -16.43 -11.17
CA TYR A 280 -0.63 -16.28 -10.90
C TYR A 280 0.20 -17.57 -11.09
N ASN A 281 -0.16 -18.37 -12.10
CA ASN A 281 0.50 -19.64 -12.41
C ASN A 281 0.95 -19.77 -13.87
N LYS A 282 0.64 -18.77 -14.71
CA LYS A 282 1.05 -18.77 -16.11
C LYS A 282 2.49 -18.26 -16.24
N LYS A 283 3.40 -19.17 -16.55
CA LYS A 283 4.82 -18.88 -16.77
C LYS A 283 5.00 -18.10 -18.09
N ILE A 284 5.89 -17.11 -18.08
CA ILE A 284 6.26 -16.30 -19.25
C ILE A 284 7.76 -16.41 -19.52
N SER A 285 8.18 -16.08 -20.75
CA SER A 285 9.59 -16.08 -21.10
C SER A 285 10.33 -14.87 -20.52
N ASN A 286 11.66 -14.97 -20.39
CA ASN A 286 12.50 -13.87 -19.93
C ASN A 286 12.38 -12.64 -20.84
N ILE A 287 12.36 -12.85 -22.16
CA ILE A 287 12.20 -11.75 -23.13
C ILE A 287 10.87 -11.03 -22.90
N GLU A 288 9.76 -11.76 -22.78
CA GLU A 288 8.45 -11.16 -22.51
C GLU A 288 8.40 -10.44 -21.15
N ALA A 289 9.06 -10.98 -20.13
CA ALA A 289 9.07 -10.38 -18.79
C ALA A 289 9.88 -9.08 -18.73
N LEU A 290 11.00 -8.99 -19.44
CA LEU A 290 11.94 -7.88 -19.33
C LEU A 290 11.84 -6.86 -20.47
N SER A 291 10.87 -6.99 -21.39
CA SER A 291 10.72 -6.08 -22.52
C SER A 291 9.29 -5.58 -22.71
N TYR A 292 9.15 -4.44 -23.39
CA TYR A 292 7.89 -3.86 -23.81
C TYR A 292 7.92 -3.50 -25.30
N GLU A 293 6.74 -3.47 -25.93
CA GLU A 293 6.61 -3.02 -27.32
C GLU A 293 6.72 -1.48 -27.36
N ALA A 294 7.78 -1.00 -28.00
CA ALA A 294 7.97 0.41 -28.33
C ALA A 294 7.65 0.64 -29.81
N SER A 295 7.36 1.89 -30.15
CA SER A 295 7.21 2.29 -31.54
C SER A 295 7.88 3.64 -31.79
N ARG A 296 8.47 3.77 -32.98
CA ARG A 296 9.05 5.02 -33.46
C ARG A 296 8.60 5.32 -34.88
N ASP A 297 8.65 6.58 -35.26
CA ASP A 297 8.38 6.98 -36.64
C ASP A 297 9.40 6.33 -37.58
N SER A 298 8.91 5.72 -38.66
CA SER A 298 9.78 5.32 -39.76
C SER A 298 10.32 6.57 -40.43
N ILE A 299 11.60 6.55 -40.79
CA ILE A 299 12.29 7.70 -41.37
C ILE A 299 12.51 7.37 -42.86
N ALA A 300 11.95 8.17 -43.76
CA ALA A 300 12.09 8.00 -45.21
C ALA A 300 13.39 8.62 -45.73
N ASP A 301 13.76 9.78 -45.17
CA ASP A 301 15.00 10.53 -45.37
C ASP A 301 15.41 11.16 -44.04
N SER A 302 16.67 11.58 -43.87
CA SER A 302 17.32 11.91 -42.57
C SER A 302 16.56 12.81 -41.58
N THR A 303 15.47 13.47 -41.98
CA THR A 303 14.64 14.34 -41.14
C THR A 303 13.12 14.17 -41.30
N GLU A 304 12.60 13.34 -42.23
CA GLU A 304 11.16 13.25 -42.52
C GLU A 304 10.58 11.85 -42.30
N PRO A 305 9.42 11.75 -41.62
CA PRO A 305 8.77 10.46 -41.37
C PRO A 305 8.13 9.90 -42.64
N ALA A 306 8.26 8.58 -42.88
CA ALA A 306 7.53 7.95 -43.97
C ALA A 306 6.03 7.89 -43.64
N VAL A 307 5.19 8.17 -44.64
CA VAL A 307 3.73 8.19 -44.50
C VAL A 307 3.09 7.12 -45.39
N ASP A 308 1.94 6.59 -44.96
CA ASP A 308 1.12 5.67 -45.74
C ASP A 308 0.28 6.39 -46.81
N GLU A 309 -0.51 5.65 -47.57
CA GLU A 309 -1.42 6.17 -48.61
C GLU A 309 -2.50 7.14 -48.09
N ASN A 310 -2.72 7.18 -46.78
CA ASN A 310 -3.65 8.07 -46.09
C ASN A 310 -2.96 9.23 -45.36
N ALA A 311 -1.65 9.44 -45.61
CA ALA A 311 -0.81 10.44 -44.95
C ALA A 311 -0.61 10.24 -43.43
N ASN A 312 -0.80 9.01 -42.92
CA ASN A 312 -0.44 8.69 -41.53
C ASN A 312 1.03 8.26 -41.46
N THR A 313 1.74 8.68 -40.41
CA THR A 313 3.12 8.23 -40.17
C THR A 313 3.19 6.73 -39.96
N ILE A 314 3.98 6.05 -40.78
CA ILE A 314 4.27 4.63 -40.62
C ILE A 314 5.15 4.47 -39.37
N LYS A 315 4.69 3.67 -38.41
CA LYS A 315 5.39 3.36 -37.16
C LYS A 315 6.15 2.04 -37.30
N ILE A 316 7.41 2.02 -36.89
CA ILE A 316 8.19 0.79 -36.73
C ILE A 316 8.02 0.33 -35.28
N LYS A 317 7.52 -0.89 -35.09
CA LYS A 317 7.42 -1.55 -33.79
C LYS A 317 8.70 -2.33 -33.49
N TYR A 318 9.16 -2.27 -32.26
CA TYR A 318 10.34 -3.01 -31.78
C TYR A 318 10.23 -3.26 -30.28
N LEU A 319 11.07 -4.15 -29.75
CA LEU A 319 11.12 -4.44 -28.32
C LEU A 319 12.22 -3.59 -27.66
N GLU A 320 11.87 -2.89 -26.58
CA GLU A 320 12.82 -2.25 -25.67
C GLU A 320 12.84 -3.01 -24.34
N TYR A 321 13.98 -3.00 -23.65
CA TYR A 321 14.14 -3.65 -22.35
C TYR A 321 13.99 -2.65 -21.23
N TYR A 322 13.32 -3.06 -20.15
CA TYR A 322 13.29 -2.26 -18.92
C TYR A 322 14.70 -2.08 -18.36
N VAL A 323 14.99 -0.88 -17.88
CA VAL A 323 16.20 -0.60 -17.11
C VAL A 323 15.90 -0.52 -15.61
N GLN A 324 16.90 -0.82 -14.77
CA GLN A 324 16.73 -0.89 -13.32
C GLN A 324 16.19 0.42 -12.70
N ASP A 325 16.51 1.55 -13.33
CA ASP A 325 16.10 2.88 -12.87
C ASP A 325 14.62 3.17 -13.16
N GLU A 326 13.99 2.46 -14.08
CA GLU A 326 12.55 2.58 -14.40
C GLU A 326 11.68 1.88 -13.35
N ILE A 327 12.22 0.85 -12.69
CA ILE A 327 11.53 0.10 -11.64
C ILE A 327 11.37 0.97 -10.38
N ASN A 328 10.11 1.25 -10.04
CA ASN A 328 9.75 2.22 -9.02
C ASN A 328 8.62 1.79 -8.07
N SER A 329 8.14 0.56 -8.18
CA SER A 329 7.30 -0.06 -7.14
C SER A 329 7.58 -1.57 -7.06
N PHE A 330 7.16 -2.19 -5.95
CA PHE A 330 7.07 -3.65 -5.86
C PHE A 330 5.66 -4.05 -5.48
N GLY A 331 5.17 -5.05 -6.18
CA GLY A 331 3.98 -5.79 -5.81
C GLY A 331 4.35 -7.07 -5.05
N PHE A 332 3.45 -7.51 -4.19
CA PHE A 332 3.61 -8.72 -3.40
C PHE A 332 2.36 -9.58 -3.53
N LEU A 333 2.57 -10.84 -3.88
CA LEU A 333 1.57 -11.86 -3.73
C LEU A 333 1.67 -12.42 -2.31
N GLU A 334 0.61 -12.29 -1.53
CA GLU A 334 0.64 -12.55 -0.09
C GLU A 334 -0.46 -13.50 0.37
N ASN A 335 -0.13 -14.36 1.32
CA ASN A 335 -1.10 -15.03 2.17
C ASN A 335 -1.18 -14.30 3.50
N TRP A 336 -2.40 -14.00 3.93
CA TRP A 336 -2.65 -13.29 5.18
C TRP A 336 -3.30 -14.23 6.18
N PHE A 337 -2.80 -14.15 7.41
CA PHE A 337 -3.29 -14.95 8.53
C PHE A 337 -3.72 -14.05 9.67
N PHE A 338 -4.71 -14.48 10.43
CA PHE A 338 -5.21 -13.74 11.58
C PHE A 338 -5.48 -14.66 12.78
N ASP A 339 -4.81 -14.40 13.90
CA ASP A 339 -5.12 -15.01 15.20
C ASP A 339 -6.32 -14.30 15.83
N ASP A 340 -7.46 -15.00 15.89
CA ASP A 340 -8.67 -14.47 16.50
C ASP A 340 -8.51 -14.19 17.99
N ARG A 341 -7.82 -15.04 18.76
CA ARG A 341 -7.63 -14.92 20.22
C ARG A 341 -6.77 -13.71 20.57
N ALA A 342 -5.65 -13.57 19.89
CA ALA A 342 -4.66 -12.54 20.13
C ALA A 342 -4.91 -11.24 19.36
N SER A 343 -5.84 -11.26 18.39
CA SER A 343 -6.03 -10.23 17.38
C SER A 343 -4.70 -9.85 16.73
N SER A 344 -4.05 -10.84 16.12
CA SER A 344 -2.71 -10.69 15.55
C SER A 344 -2.72 -11.05 14.07
N PHE A 345 -2.08 -10.23 13.25
CA PHE A 345 -1.82 -10.53 11.85
C PHE A 345 -0.43 -11.15 11.66
N SER A 346 -0.32 -11.99 10.64
CA SER A 346 0.94 -12.33 10.00
C SER A 346 0.76 -12.43 8.49
N LYS A 347 1.84 -12.20 7.74
CA LYS A 347 1.86 -12.29 6.28
C LYS A 347 2.96 -13.22 5.82
N GLU A 348 2.72 -13.89 4.72
CA GLU A 348 3.69 -14.69 3.99
C GLU A 348 3.71 -14.18 2.55
N VAL A 349 4.90 -13.79 2.08
CA VAL A 349 5.10 -13.36 0.69
C VAL A 349 5.39 -14.60 -0.15
N SER A 350 4.48 -14.94 -1.06
CA SER A 350 4.60 -16.07 -1.98
C SER A 350 5.08 -15.68 -3.38
N GLY A 351 5.18 -14.37 -3.64
CA GLY A 351 5.77 -13.86 -4.87
C GLY A 351 5.99 -12.35 -4.82
N ILE A 352 6.91 -11.87 -5.65
CA ILE A 352 7.28 -10.45 -5.75
C ILE A 352 7.21 -10.01 -7.20
N SER A 353 6.59 -8.86 -7.43
CA SER A 353 6.44 -8.27 -8.75
C SER A 353 7.27 -7.00 -8.85
N LEU A 354 7.99 -6.85 -9.97
CA LEU A 354 8.61 -5.58 -10.34
C LEU A 354 7.58 -4.74 -11.07
N GLU A 355 7.56 -3.45 -10.76
CA GLU A 355 6.55 -2.55 -11.29
C GLU A 355 7.14 -1.22 -11.78
N VAL A 356 6.53 -0.68 -12.82
CA VAL A 356 6.90 0.58 -13.47
C VAL A 356 5.76 1.59 -13.39
N PHE A 357 6.10 2.87 -13.46
CA PHE A 357 5.11 3.94 -13.44
C PHE A 357 4.77 4.30 -14.87
N ASN A 358 3.53 4.07 -15.26
CA ASN A 358 3.01 4.55 -16.52
C ASN A 358 2.62 6.03 -16.35
N TYR A 359 3.48 6.93 -16.83
CA TYR A 359 3.24 8.37 -16.78
C TYR A 359 1.99 8.81 -17.55
N SER A 360 1.59 8.06 -18.58
CA SER A 360 0.40 8.40 -19.37
C SER A 360 -0.90 8.09 -18.62
N GLU A 361 -0.89 7.07 -17.78
CA GLU A 361 -2.05 6.64 -17.00
C GLU A 361 -1.99 7.09 -15.53
N ASN A 362 -0.84 7.65 -15.12
CA ASN A 362 -0.56 8.09 -13.75
C ASN A 362 -0.71 6.93 -12.74
N LEU A 363 -0.34 5.71 -13.16
CA LEU A 363 -0.53 4.46 -12.44
C LEU A 363 0.75 3.62 -12.43
N THR A 364 0.92 2.83 -11.37
CA THR A 364 1.94 1.78 -11.29
C THR A 364 1.40 0.48 -11.90
N GLU A 365 2.19 -0.11 -12.80
CA GLU A 365 1.83 -1.33 -13.53
C GLU A 365 2.83 -2.45 -13.23
N PRO A 366 2.33 -3.64 -12.85
CA PRO A 366 3.18 -4.78 -12.60
C PRO A 366 3.62 -5.44 -13.90
N ILE A 367 4.93 -5.63 -14.04
CA ILE A 367 5.54 -6.15 -15.27
C ILE A 367 5.45 -7.68 -15.28
N PHE A 368 5.99 -8.31 -14.23
CA PHE A 368 5.98 -9.76 -14.05
C PHE A 368 6.05 -10.11 -12.58
N LEU A 369 5.69 -11.36 -12.26
CA LEU A 369 5.76 -11.93 -10.92
C LEU A 369 6.88 -12.97 -10.87
N ILE A 370 7.72 -12.88 -9.84
CA ILE A 370 8.70 -13.90 -9.46
C ILE A 370 8.08 -14.72 -8.33
N LYS A 371 8.04 -16.04 -8.49
CA LYS A 371 7.61 -17.00 -7.46
C LYS A 371 8.67 -18.09 -7.31
N ASP A 372 8.78 -18.61 -6.09
CA ASP A 372 9.57 -19.81 -5.79
C ASP A 372 8.94 -21.08 -6.39
#